data_AF-A0ABD7U2J7-F1
#
_entry.id   AF-A0ABD7U2J7-F1
#
_cell.length_a   1.000
_cell.length_b   1.000
_cell.length_c   1.000
_cell.angle_alpha   90.00
_cell.angle_beta   90.00
_cell.angle_gamma   90.00
#
_symmetry.space_group_name_H-M   'P 1'
#
loop_
_entity.id
_entity.type
_entity.pdbx_description
1 polymer ?
#
loop_
_entity_poly.entity_id
_entity_poly.type
_entity_poly.pdbx_seq_one_letter_code
_entity_poly.pdbx_strand_id
1 'polypeptide(L)'
;MSAVDEYIIERQNEQQELKLASLLGITIDELSNLNYDIYDDEGHDGTLYGYIVKFNSNSSKDILCKIKGLDSNNQVWIDLWDLDNSDSEDYDEYKYELGSSTYNSHIYYKDSISKVMILLSAQIDNSSLLEIFHRQIYISVISYFETFLWLTVVNLTKENPLFIEKIINNHPLFKQEAYLNKSKQEKIEITKTLINSIPYSDLEHKVRVLYKSAFDIEIPKDDKLVEHFKNTRNHLIHRSGYNKQGDKIKVDAIVIKNLIEICNKYVNGIAEKLHIDSLPF
;
A
#
# COMPACT_ATOMS: atom_id res chain seq x y z
N MET A 1 -28.26 0.29 20.92
CA MET A 1 -27.40 -0.48 20.03
C MET A 1 -28.17 -1.71 19.61
N SER A 2 -28.13 -2.02 18.33
CA SER A 2 -28.68 -3.26 17.77
C SER A 2 -27.65 -4.38 17.90
N ALA A 3 -28.10 -5.65 17.87
CA ALA A 3 -27.19 -6.80 17.83
C ALA A 3 -26.32 -6.85 16.56
N VAL A 4 -26.63 -6.03 15.54
CA VAL A 4 -25.81 -5.86 14.34
C VAL A 4 -24.66 -4.89 14.62
N ASP A 5 -24.93 -3.78 15.33
CA ASP A 5 -23.89 -2.81 15.73
C ASP A 5 -22.86 -3.49 16.64
N GLU A 6 -23.33 -4.31 17.59
CA GLU A 6 -22.50 -5.04 18.56
C GLU A 6 -21.58 -6.05 17.87
N TYR A 7 -22.12 -6.84 16.92
CA TYR A 7 -21.35 -7.79 16.09
C TYR A 7 -20.32 -7.11 15.16
N ILE A 8 -20.62 -5.91 14.65
CA ILE A 8 -19.68 -5.13 13.82
C ILE A 8 -18.50 -4.64 14.66
N ILE A 9 -18.78 -4.10 15.86
CA ILE A 9 -17.77 -3.61 16.80
C ILE A 9 -16.86 -4.76 17.26
N GLU A 10 -17.43 -5.92 17.64
CA GLU A 10 -16.64 -7.11 18.01
C GLU A 10 -15.67 -7.53 16.89
N ARG A 11 -16.14 -7.59 15.63
CA ARG A 11 -15.31 -7.99 14.50
C ARG A 11 -14.25 -6.96 14.09
N GLN A 12 -14.49 -5.67 14.32
CA GLN A 12 -13.48 -4.62 14.13
C GLN A 12 -12.37 -4.72 15.18
N ASN A 13 -12.74 -4.94 16.45
CA ASN A 13 -11.78 -5.13 17.55
C ASN A 13 -10.88 -6.38 17.31
N GLU A 14 -11.48 -7.53 16.93
CA GLU A 14 -10.72 -8.74 16.58
C GLU A 14 -9.67 -8.49 15.47
N GLN A 15 -10.01 -7.69 14.45
CA GLN A 15 -9.09 -7.36 13.36
C GLN A 15 -7.97 -6.41 13.81
N GLN A 16 -8.24 -5.48 14.72
CA GLN A 16 -7.21 -4.62 15.31
C GLN A 16 -6.24 -5.40 16.19
N GLU A 17 -6.73 -6.30 17.04
CA GLU A 17 -5.85 -7.17 17.86
C GLU A 17 -4.98 -8.09 17.00
N LEU A 18 -5.52 -8.64 15.92
CA LEU A 18 -4.77 -9.39 14.90
C LEU A 18 -3.63 -8.57 14.29
N LYS A 19 -3.92 -7.31 13.87
CA LYS A 19 -2.96 -6.39 13.28
C LYS A 19 -1.86 -6.02 14.30
N LEU A 20 -2.27 -5.69 15.52
CA LEU A 20 -1.40 -5.33 16.63
C LEU A 20 -0.46 -6.48 17.04
N ALA A 21 -0.97 -7.71 17.22
CA ALA A 21 -0.15 -8.88 17.52
C ALA A 21 0.93 -9.12 16.44
N SER A 22 0.55 -8.98 15.16
CA SER A 22 1.47 -9.10 14.01
C SER A 22 2.59 -8.04 14.04
N LEU A 23 2.27 -6.79 14.37
CA LEU A 23 3.25 -5.69 14.47
C LEU A 23 4.22 -5.91 15.64
N LEU A 24 3.68 -6.27 16.81
CA LEU A 24 4.44 -6.60 18.02
C LEU A 24 5.28 -7.87 17.87
N GLY A 25 4.94 -8.75 16.92
CA GLY A 25 5.66 -9.99 16.65
C GLY A 25 5.37 -11.13 17.64
N ILE A 26 4.20 -11.09 18.28
CA ILE A 26 3.69 -12.09 19.22
C ILE A 26 2.41 -12.74 18.68
N THR A 27 1.92 -13.84 19.28
CA THR A 27 0.63 -14.41 18.90
C THR A 27 -0.56 -13.60 19.46
N ILE A 28 -1.76 -13.82 18.93
CA ILE A 28 -2.99 -13.25 19.49
C ILE A 28 -3.17 -13.72 20.93
N ASP A 29 -3.05 -15.03 21.18
CA ASP A 29 -3.14 -15.60 22.53
C ASP A 29 -2.13 -14.97 23.49
N GLU A 30 -0.91 -14.67 23.01
CA GLU A 30 0.09 -13.96 23.79
C GLU A 30 -0.33 -12.51 24.09
N LEU A 31 -0.88 -11.80 23.11
CA LEU A 31 -1.39 -10.42 23.27
C LEU A 31 -2.60 -10.36 24.22
N SER A 32 -3.57 -11.26 24.09
CA SER A 32 -4.76 -11.33 24.96
C SER A 32 -4.42 -11.70 26.41
N ASN A 33 -3.22 -12.24 26.67
CA ASN A 33 -2.69 -12.48 28.02
C ASN A 33 -1.85 -11.31 28.58
N LEU A 34 -1.72 -10.20 27.83
CA LEU A 34 -1.08 -8.96 28.28
C LEU A 34 -2.14 -7.93 28.66
N ASN A 35 -1.93 -7.20 29.76
CA ASN A 35 -2.66 -5.97 30.00
C ASN A 35 -1.90 -4.81 29.35
N TYR A 36 -2.54 -4.13 28.41
CA TYR A 36 -1.99 -2.98 27.70
C TYR A 36 -3.03 -1.88 27.51
N ASP A 37 -2.55 -0.64 27.45
CA ASP A 37 -3.32 0.56 27.10
C ASP A 37 -2.76 1.12 25.79
N ILE A 38 -3.62 1.67 24.92
CA ILE A 38 -3.20 2.42 23.72
C ILE A 38 -3.43 3.91 23.98
N TYR A 39 -2.42 4.73 23.70
CA TYR A 39 -2.52 6.19 23.78
C TYR A 39 -2.20 6.83 22.43
N ASP A 40 -2.87 7.94 22.15
CA ASP A 40 -2.62 8.78 20.99
C ASP A 40 -1.32 9.59 21.17
N ASP A 41 -0.40 9.50 20.21
CA ASP A 41 0.82 10.31 20.15
C ASP A 41 0.52 11.63 19.42
N GLU A 42 -0.16 12.55 20.12
CA GLU A 42 -0.52 13.87 19.60
C GLU A 42 0.60 14.91 19.77
N GLY A 43 0.86 15.68 18.73
CA GLY A 43 1.71 16.87 18.82
C GLY A 43 1.05 18.03 19.58
N HIS A 44 1.83 19.07 19.86
CA HIS A 44 1.34 20.30 20.52
C HIS A 44 0.24 21.05 19.74
N ASP A 45 -0.03 20.65 18.50
CA ASP A 45 -1.06 21.14 17.59
C ASP A 45 -2.33 20.25 17.55
N GLY A 46 -2.34 19.12 18.27
CA GLY A 46 -3.39 18.11 18.18
C GLY A 46 -3.30 17.23 16.93
N THR A 47 -2.19 17.27 16.20
CA THR A 47 -1.96 16.33 15.08
C THR A 47 -1.56 14.97 15.66
N LEU A 48 -2.30 13.91 15.34
CA LEU A 48 -1.97 12.53 15.67
C LEU A 48 -0.79 12.03 14.80
N TYR A 49 0.29 11.57 15.42
CA TYR A 49 1.48 11.04 14.73
C TYR A 49 1.56 9.51 14.72
N GLY A 50 0.86 8.84 15.65
CA GLY A 50 0.87 7.40 15.83
C GLY A 50 0.28 7.01 17.17
N TYR A 51 0.53 5.79 17.60
CA TYR A 51 0.00 5.23 18.84
C TYR A 51 1.11 4.69 19.74
N ILE A 52 1.00 4.94 21.04
CA ILE A 52 1.88 4.38 22.07
C ILE A 52 1.12 3.23 22.75
N VAL A 53 1.53 2.00 22.47
CA VAL A 53 1.03 0.80 23.15
C VAL A 53 1.86 0.56 24.39
N LYS A 54 1.26 0.66 25.57
CA LYS A 54 1.93 0.57 26.87
C LYS A 54 1.49 -0.68 27.61
N PHE A 55 2.44 -1.55 27.91
CA PHE A 55 2.18 -2.78 28.65
C PHE A 55 2.37 -2.57 30.16
N ASN A 56 1.43 -3.08 30.94
CA ASN A 56 1.48 -3.01 32.40
C ASN A 56 2.73 -3.76 32.95
N SER A 57 3.39 -3.20 33.97
CA SER A 57 4.54 -3.83 34.65
C SER A 57 4.24 -5.20 35.29
N ASN A 58 2.96 -5.51 35.52
CA ASN A 58 2.51 -6.80 36.03
C ASN A 58 2.28 -7.85 34.94
N SER A 59 2.41 -7.51 33.66
CA SER A 59 2.25 -8.43 32.53
C SER A 59 3.40 -9.46 32.45
N SER A 60 3.16 -10.59 31.79
CA SER A 60 4.12 -11.71 31.73
C SER A 60 5.43 -11.30 31.06
N LYS A 61 6.53 -11.32 31.83
CA LYS A 61 7.87 -10.96 31.35
C LYS A 61 8.34 -11.84 30.18
N ASP A 62 7.94 -13.12 30.17
CA ASP A 62 8.28 -14.08 29.12
C ASP A 62 7.62 -13.75 27.76
N ILE A 63 6.51 -13.01 27.79
CA ILE A 63 5.83 -12.50 26.59
C ILE A 63 6.40 -11.12 26.23
N LEU A 64 6.59 -10.22 27.21
CA LEU A 64 7.18 -8.89 26.99
C LEU A 64 8.54 -8.96 26.28
N CYS A 65 9.41 -9.92 26.64
CA CYS A 65 10.70 -10.11 25.99
C CYS A 65 10.63 -10.57 24.52
N LYS A 66 9.46 -10.96 24.00
CA LYS A 66 9.25 -11.30 22.58
C LYS A 66 8.81 -10.10 21.74
N ILE A 67 8.30 -9.05 22.39
CA ILE A 67 7.73 -7.89 21.71
C ILE A 67 8.82 -7.09 20.99
N LYS A 68 8.65 -6.93 19.68
CA LYS A 68 9.53 -6.12 18.85
C LYS A 68 9.35 -4.64 19.15
N GLY A 69 10.47 -3.94 19.33
CA GLY A 69 10.47 -2.50 19.58
C GLY A 69 10.08 -2.08 20.99
N LEU A 70 9.92 -3.02 21.94
CA LEU A 70 9.61 -2.69 23.34
C LEU A 70 10.76 -1.92 23.99
N ASP A 71 10.45 -0.74 24.54
CA ASP A 71 11.40 0.12 25.23
C ASP A 71 11.57 -0.21 26.72
N SER A 72 12.43 0.55 27.42
CA SER A 72 12.67 0.40 28.86
C SER A 72 11.48 0.77 29.75
N ASN A 73 10.43 1.38 29.19
CA ASN A 73 9.21 1.80 29.88
C ASN A 73 8.01 0.88 29.54
N ASN A 74 8.29 -0.31 28.99
CA ASN A 74 7.32 -1.26 28.46
C ASN A 74 6.36 -0.64 27.42
N GLN A 75 6.88 0.20 26.53
CA GLN A 75 6.11 0.85 25.46
C GLN A 75 6.61 0.45 24.08
N VAL A 76 5.70 0.38 23.12
CA VAL A 76 5.98 0.31 21.69
C VAL A 76 5.28 1.49 21.03
N TRP A 77 6.03 2.29 20.29
CA TRP A 77 5.46 3.28 19.38
C TRP A 77 5.14 2.61 18.04
N ILE A 78 3.92 2.81 17.56
CA ILE A 78 3.41 2.26 16.31
C ILE A 78 3.00 3.43 15.42
N ASP A 79 3.43 3.40 14.16
CA ASP A 79 3.11 4.44 13.18
C ASP A 79 1.59 4.46 12.93
N LEU A 80 1.03 5.65 12.72
CA LEU A 80 -0.41 5.83 12.48
C LEU A 80 -0.91 4.87 11.39
N TRP A 81 -0.20 4.76 10.27
CA TRP A 81 -0.59 3.89 9.15
C TRP A 81 -0.50 2.38 9.44
N ASP A 82 0.32 1.98 10.42
CA ASP A 82 0.48 0.58 10.80
C ASP A 82 -0.72 0.11 11.65
N LEU A 83 -1.28 0.95 12.52
CA LEU A 83 -2.40 0.56 13.38
C LEU A 83 -3.77 1.02 12.85
N ASP A 84 -3.86 2.21 12.25
CA ASP A 84 -5.14 2.82 11.86
C ASP A 84 -5.93 1.94 10.87
N ASN A 85 -7.23 1.90 11.07
CA ASN A 85 -8.19 1.25 10.19
C ASN A 85 -8.81 2.31 9.26
N SER A 86 -8.01 3.18 8.64
CA SER A 86 -8.51 4.09 7.59
C SER A 86 -9.03 3.38 6.33
N ASP A 87 -8.99 2.03 6.32
CA ASP A 87 -9.68 1.15 5.37
C ASP A 87 -11.15 0.88 5.77
N SER A 88 -11.60 1.29 6.96
CA SER A 88 -13.01 1.26 7.36
C SER A 88 -13.69 2.60 7.08
N GLU A 89 -14.43 2.61 5.98
CA GLU A 89 -15.43 3.61 5.56
C GLU A 89 -14.88 4.84 4.79
N ASP A 90 -15.46 5.08 3.60
CA ASP A 90 -15.41 6.28 2.74
C ASP A 90 -14.16 6.67 1.90
N TYR A 91 -13.08 5.88 1.82
CA TYR A 91 -12.13 6.00 0.68
C TYR A 91 -12.51 5.03 -0.46
N ASP A 92 -13.24 5.55 -1.45
CA ASP A 92 -13.67 4.92 -2.71
C ASP A 92 -13.25 3.46 -2.87
N GLU A 93 -14.08 2.54 -2.38
CA GLU A 93 -13.93 1.11 -2.58
C GLU A 93 -13.87 0.86 -4.09
N TYR A 94 -12.66 0.60 -4.62
CA TYR A 94 -12.42 0.10 -5.97
C TYR A 94 -13.06 -1.27 -6.11
N LYS A 95 -14.40 -1.34 -6.15
CA LYS A 95 -15.16 -2.57 -6.18
C LYS A 95 -14.68 -3.38 -7.36
N TYR A 96 -14.17 -4.58 -7.07
CA TYR A 96 -13.65 -5.49 -8.11
C TYR A 96 -14.66 -5.65 -9.25
N GLU A 97 -15.95 -5.61 -8.94
CA GLU A 97 -17.04 -5.82 -9.90
C GLU A 97 -17.63 -4.50 -10.47
N LEU A 98 -17.38 -3.34 -9.87
CA LEU A 98 -17.99 -2.07 -10.29
C LEU A 98 -17.12 -1.36 -11.32
N GLY A 99 -17.41 -1.62 -12.59
CA GLY A 99 -16.79 -0.91 -13.71
C GLY A 99 -15.71 -1.73 -14.41
N SER A 100 -16.01 -2.07 -15.66
CA SER A 100 -14.99 -2.31 -16.66
C SER A 100 -14.25 -1.00 -16.97
N SER A 101 -12.98 -0.92 -16.62
CA SER A 101 -12.02 -0.41 -17.62
C SER A 101 -11.54 -1.61 -18.42
N THR A 102 -12.29 -1.99 -19.45
CA THR A 102 -11.79 -2.74 -20.61
C THR A 102 -10.84 -1.83 -21.40
N TYR A 103 -9.82 -1.36 -20.72
CA TYR A 103 -8.93 -0.31 -21.17
C TYR A 103 -7.53 -0.72 -20.79
N ASN A 104 -6.78 -1.04 -21.83
CA ASN A 104 -5.45 -1.60 -21.75
C ASN A 104 -4.57 -0.76 -20.84
N SER A 105 -4.08 -1.39 -19.75
CA SER A 105 -3.28 -0.73 -18.73
C SER A 105 -2.05 -0.05 -19.32
N HIS A 106 -1.42 -0.67 -20.32
CA HIS A 106 -0.27 -0.13 -21.04
C HIS A 106 -0.63 1.09 -21.88
N ILE A 107 -1.75 1.05 -22.58
CA ILE A 107 -2.27 2.19 -23.35
C ILE A 107 -2.63 3.33 -22.39
N TYR A 108 -3.34 3.04 -21.29
CA TYR A 108 -3.71 4.04 -20.28
C TYR A 108 -2.49 4.76 -19.73
N TYR A 109 -1.47 3.99 -19.37
CA TYR A 109 -0.20 4.52 -18.89
C TYR A 109 0.49 5.39 -19.94
N LYS A 110 0.67 4.90 -21.17
CA LYS A 110 1.32 5.64 -22.28
C LYS A 110 0.60 6.95 -22.60
N ASP A 111 -0.73 6.94 -22.67
CA ASP A 111 -1.55 8.13 -22.90
C ASP A 111 -1.42 9.15 -21.77
N SER A 112 -1.39 8.66 -20.52
CA SER A 112 -1.28 9.53 -19.33
C SER A 112 0.11 10.16 -19.21
N ILE A 113 1.17 9.39 -19.44
CA ILE A 113 2.55 9.89 -19.51
C ILE A 113 2.73 10.86 -20.68
N SER A 114 2.10 10.62 -21.83
CA SER A 114 2.15 11.56 -22.97
C SER A 114 1.53 12.92 -22.60
N LYS A 115 0.40 12.92 -21.88
CA LYS A 115 -0.22 14.15 -21.35
C LYS A 115 0.67 14.84 -20.31
N VAL A 116 1.33 14.08 -19.42
CA VAL A 116 2.34 14.61 -18.48
C VAL A 116 3.50 15.27 -19.22
N MET A 117 4.01 14.68 -20.29
CA MET A 117 5.11 15.26 -21.08
C MET A 117 4.69 16.57 -21.76
N ILE A 118 3.43 16.69 -22.19
CA ILE A 118 2.86 17.95 -22.69
C ILE A 118 2.77 18.98 -21.56
N LEU A 119 2.26 18.62 -20.38
CA LEU A 119 2.19 19.50 -19.21
C LEU A 119 3.59 20.01 -18.80
N LEU A 120 4.60 19.14 -18.78
CA LEU A 120 6.01 19.49 -18.50
C LEU A 120 6.63 20.47 -19.53
N SER A 121 6.00 20.69 -20.68
CA SER A 121 6.43 21.67 -21.67
C SER A 121 5.79 23.06 -21.49
N ALA A 122 4.82 23.19 -20.59
CA ALA A 122 4.17 24.47 -20.30
C ALA A 122 5.14 25.44 -19.63
N GLN A 123 5.12 26.71 -20.06
CA GLN A 123 5.92 27.77 -19.45
C GLN A 123 5.22 28.31 -18.20
N ILE A 124 5.93 28.32 -17.07
CA ILE A 124 5.48 28.90 -15.81
C ILE A 124 6.61 29.76 -15.25
N ASP A 125 6.53 31.08 -15.47
CA ASP A 125 7.60 32.03 -15.12
C ASP A 125 7.74 32.27 -13.61
N ASN A 126 6.67 32.04 -12.85
CA ASN A 126 6.68 32.20 -11.40
C ASN A 126 7.30 30.95 -10.73
N SER A 127 8.49 31.11 -10.16
CA SER A 127 9.23 30.02 -9.50
C SER A 127 8.46 29.27 -8.41
N SER A 128 7.64 29.96 -7.60
CA SER A 128 6.82 29.33 -6.56
C SER A 128 5.68 28.50 -7.13
N LEU A 129 5.06 28.96 -8.23
CA LEU A 129 4.05 28.17 -8.95
C LEU A 129 4.70 26.98 -9.68
N LEU A 130 5.86 27.18 -10.28
CA LEU A 130 6.63 26.14 -10.98
C LEU A 130 7.05 25.01 -10.02
N GLU A 131 7.42 25.33 -8.78
CA GLU A 131 7.73 24.34 -7.75
C GLU A 131 6.51 23.48 -7.39
N ILE A 132 5.35 24.12 -7.12
CA ILE A 132 4.09 23.41 -6.84
C ILE A 132 3.71 22.54 -8.04
N PHE A 133 3.83 23.07 -9.25
CA PHE A 133 3.54 22.37 -10.49
C PHE A 133 4.40 21.11 -10.66
N HIS A 134 5.73 21.23 -10.54
CA HIS A 134 6.62 20.07 -10.60
C HIS A 134 6.29 19.02 -9.53
N ARG A 135 5.95 19.44 -8.30
CA ARG A 135 5.53 18.53 -7.23
C ARG A 135 4.27 17.74 -7.63
N GLN A 136 3.25 18.41 -8.15
CA GLN A 136 2.01 17.73 -8.59
C GLN A 136 2.26 16.78 -9.75
N ILE A 137 3.02 17.19 -10.77
CA ILE A 137 3.35 16.33 -11.91
C ILE A 137 4.13 15.08 -11.48
N TYR A 138 5.11 15.22 -10.57
CA TYR A 138 5.84 14.08 -10.02
C TYR A 138 4.91 13.07 -9.34
N ILE A 139 3.96 13.56 -8.52
CA ILE A 139 2.96 12.72 -7.86
C ILE A 139 2.10 12.00 -8.91
N SER A 140 1.64 12.70 -9.95
CA SER A 140 0.86 12.10 -11.04
C SER A 140 1.60 10.97 -11.76
N VAL A 141 2.90 11.11 -12.05
CA VAL A 141 3.70 10.05 -12.68
C VAL A 141 3.71 8.76 -11.84
N ILE A 142 3.77 8.89 -10.52
CA ILE A 142 3.72 7.75 -9.60
C ILE A 142 2.31 7.16 -9.56
N SER A 143 1.28 7.98 -9.43
CA SER A 143 -0.11 7.51 -9.46
C SER A 143 -0.43 6.74 -10.74
N TYR A 144 0.00 7.22 -11.92
CA TYR A 144 -0.23 6.48 -13.17
C TYR A 144 0.50 5.13 -13.22
N PHE A 145 1.67 5.01 -12.59
CA PHE A 145 2.38 3.73 -12.47
C PHE A 145 1.69 2.77 -11.48
N GLU A 146 1.22 3.28 -10.34
CA GLU A 146 0.40 2.53 -9.38
C GLU A 146 -0.89 2.03 -10.06
N THR A 147 -1.58 2.90 -10.81
CA THR A 147 -2.76 2.54 -11.61
C THR A 147 -2.42 1.46 -12.65
N PHE A 148 -1.32 1.59 -13.42
CA PHE A 148 -0.90 0.54 -14.36
C PHE A 148 -0.76 -0.82 -13.67
N LEU A 149 -0.13 -0.85 -12.48
CA LEU A 149 0.10 -2.09 -11.76
C LEU A 149 -1.20 -2.73 -11.25
N TRP A 150 -2.11 -1.93 -10.71
CA TRP A 150 -3.43 -2.39 -10.25
C TRP A 150 -4.31 -2.85 -11.41
N LEU A 151 -4.46 -2.03 -12.45
CA LEU A 151 -5.33 -2.31 -13.61
C LEU A 151 -4.88 -3.58 -14.34
N THR A 152 -3.57 -3.80 -14.46
CA THR A 152 -3.00 -5.02 -15.03
C THR A 152 -3.42 -6.27 -14.27
N VAL A 153 -3.39 -6.23 -12.92
CA VAL A 153 -3.84 -7.38 -12.11
C VAL A 153 -5.33 -7.59 -12.29
N VAL A 154 -6.13 -6.54 -12.07
CA VAL A 154 -7.60 -6.58 -12.15
C VAL A 154 -8.10 -7.08 -13.51
N ASN A 155 -7.57 -6.55 -14.61
CA ASN A 155 -8.03 -6.91 -15.95
C ASN A 155 -7.68 -8.37 -16.26
N LEU A 156 -6.45 -8.80 -15.97
CA LEU A 156 -6.04 -10.20 -16.20
C LEU A 156 -6.81 -11.18 -15.31
N THR A 157 -7.05 -10.89 -14.02
CA THR A 157 -7.81 -11.79 -13.13
C THR A 157 -9.30 -11.84 -13.43
N LYS A 158 -9.87 -10.79 -14.05
CA LYS A 158 -11.24 -10.78 -14.59
C LYS A 158 -11.35 -11.66 -15.84
N GLU A 159 -10.46 -11.44 -16.81
CA GLU A 159 -10.48 -12.10 -18.12
C GLU A 159 -10.09 -13.59 -18.04
N ASN A 160 -9.21 -13.95 -17.10
CA ASN A 160 -8.82 -15.33 -16.87
C ASN A 160 -8.80 -15.70 -15.37
N PRO A 161 -9.86 -16.35 -14.86
CA PRO A 161 -9.95 -16.81 -13.47
C PRO A 161 -8.82 -17.73 -13.00
N LEU A 162 -8.06 -18.37 -13.90
CA LEU A 162 -6.88 -19.15 -13.53
C LEU A 162 -5.81 -18.30 -12.83
N PHE A 163 -5.76 -16.98 -13.06
CA PHE A 163 -4.87 -16.09 -12.31
C PHE A 163 -5.30 -15.92 -10.85
N ILE A 164 -6.60 -15.93 -10.54
CA ILE A 164 -7.08 -15.98 -9.15
C ILE A 164 -6.65 -17.30 -8.51
N GLU A 165 -6.79 -18.43 -9.20
CA GLU A 165 -6.34 -19.73 -8.68
C GLU A 165 -4.81 -19.78 -8.44
N LYS A 166 -4.01 -19.17 -9.33
CA LYS A 166 -2.57 -19.00 -9.12
C LYS A 166 -2.25 -18.17 -7.88
N ILE A 167 -2.93 -17.03 -7.67
CA ILE A 167 -2.77 -16.22 -6.45
C ILE A 167 -3.10 -17.06 -5.22
N ILE A 168 -4.22 -17.77 -5.20
CA ILE A 168 -4.64 -18.61 -4.07
C ILE A 168 -3.60 -19.69 -3.74
N ASN A 169 -3.01 -20.33 -4.75
CA ASN A 169 -2.04 -21.41 -4.54
C ASN A 169 -0.64 -20.92 -4.15
N ASN A 170 -0.22 -19.75 -4.64
CA ASN A 170 1.16 -19.28 -4.51
C ASN A 170 1.37 -18.25 -3.39
N HIS A 171 0.38 -17.38 -3.16
CA HIS A 171 0.51 -16.20 -2.31
C HIS A 171 0.66 -16.57 -0.82
N PRO A 172 1.63 -15.98 -0.08
CA PRO A 172 1.91 -16.35 1.32
C PRO A 172 0.70 -16.26 2.26
N LEU A 173 -0.26 -15.35 2.00
CA LEU A 173 -1.51 -15.22 2.78
C LEU A 173 -2.22 -16.56 2.96
N PHE A 174 -2.42 -17.31 1.87
CA PHE A 174 -3.18 -18.57 1.87
C PHE A 174 -2.41 -19.77 2.46
N LYS A 175 -1.16 -19.56 2.89
CA LYS A 175 -0.35 -20.53 3.63
C LYS A 175 -0.47 -20.35 5.14
N GLN A 176 -1.06 -19.25 5.61
CA GLN A 176 -1.32 -19.01 7.03
C GLN A 176 -2.55 -19.80 7.51
N GLU A 177 -2.51 -20.28 8.74
CA GLU A 177 -3.50 -21.22 9.30
C GLU A 177 -4.96 -20.72 9.19
N ALA A 178 -5.19 -19.42 9.47
CA ALA A 178 -6.49 -18.76 9.37
C ALA A 178 -7.16 -18.88 7.98
N TYR A 179 -6.39 -19.12 6.92
CA TYR A 179 -6.88 -19.24 5.55
C TYR A 179 -6.83 -20.67 4.99
N LEU A 180 -6.18 -21.63 5.65
CA LEU A 180 -6.07 -23.01 5.15
C LEU A 180 -7.44 -23.66 4.97
N ASN A 181 -8.28 -23.58 6.01
CA ASN A 181 -9.60 -24.22 6.05
C ASN A 181 -10.71 -23.45 5.30
N LYS A 182 -10.39 -22.25 4.76
CA LYS A 182 -11.35 -21.45 3.99
C LYS A 182 -11.75 -22.16 2.69
N SER A 183 -13.05 -22.10 2.39
CA SER A 183 -13.62 -22.66 1.16
C SER A 183 -13.04 -21.99 -0.09
N LYS A 184 -13.20 -22.64 -1.26
CA LYS A 184 -12.74 -22.06 -2.53
C LYS A 184 -13.39 -20.69 -2.80
N GLN A 185 -14.69 -20.53 -2.49
CA GLN A 185 -15.39 -19.27 -2.70
C GLN A 185 -14.88 -18.16 -1.77
N GLU A 186 -14.69 -18.44 -0.48
CA GLU A 186 -14.10 -17.47 0.45
C GLU A 186 -12.70 -17.04 -0.01
N LYS A 187 -11.86 -17.97 -0.47
CA LYS A 187 -10.52 -17.66 -0.98
C LYS A 187 -10.55 -16.79 -2.25
N ILE A 188 -11.56 -16.96 -3.12
CA ILE A 188 -11.78 -16.10 -4.29
C ILE A 188 -12.14 -14.68 -3.86
N GLU A 189 -13.12 -14.50 -2.96
CA GLU A 189 -13.52 -13.17 -2.50
C GLU A 189 -12.38 -12.46 -1.73
N ILE A 190 -11.66 -13.18 -0.85
CA ILE A 190 -10.45 -12.66 -0.18
C ILE A 190 -9.39 -12.24 -1.20
N THR A 191 -9.24 -12.95 -2.32
CA THR A 191 -8.31 -12.58 -3.40
C THR A 191 -8.76 -11.30 -4.11
N LYS A 192 -10.06 -11.13 -4.40
CA LYS A 192 -10.59 -9.88 -4.97
C LYS A 192 -10.34 -8.69 -4.05
N THR A 193 -10.62 -8.84 -2.75
CA THR A 193 -10.34 -7.81 -1.74
C THR A 193 -8.85 -7.47 -1.69
N LEU A 194 -7.98 -8.48 -1.62
CA LEU A 194 -6.52 -8.30 -1.61
C LEU A 194 -5.99 -7.52 -2.82
N ILE A 195 -6.53 -7.77 -4.02
CA ILE A 195 -6.12 -7.07 -5.25
C ILE A 195 -6.43 -5.56 -5.16
N ASN A 196 -7.50 -5.17 -4.46
CA ASN A 196 -7.94 -3.79 -4.35
C ASN A 196 -7.34 -3.05 -3.14
N SER A 197 -7.12 -3.74 -2.02
CA SER A 197 -6.58 -3.13 -0.79
C SER A 197 -5.05 -3.13 -0.69
N ILE A 198 -4.33 -3.74 -1.64
CA ILE A 198 -2.87 -3.64 -1.67
C ILE A 198 -2.44 -2.19 -1.94
N PRO A 199 -1.56 -1.59 -1.11
CA PRO A 199 -0.93 -0.32 -1.44
C PRO A 199 0.08 -0.56 -2.57
N TYR A 200 -0.29 -0.20 -3.80
CA TYR A 200 0.57 -0.36 -4.98
C TYR A 200 1.84 0.50 -4.95
N SER A 201 1.92 1.44 -4.00
CA SER A 201 3.13 2.17 -3.62
C SER A 201 4.19 1.26 -2.96
N ASP A 202 3.81 0.18 -2.26
CA ASP A 202 4.75 -0.81 -1.72
C ASP A 202 5.13 -1.86 -2.77
N LEU A 203 5.99 -1.40 -3.68
CA LEU A 203 6.60 -2.21 -4.71
C LEU A 203 7.46 -3.35 -4.16
N GLU A 204 7.88 -3.33 -2.89
CA GLU A 204 8.87 -4.26 -2.35
C GLU A 204 8.25 -5.46 -1.65
N HIS A 205 7.22 -5.25 -0.81
CA HIS A 205 6.64 -6.34 0.00
C HIS A 205 5.23 -6.74 -0.44
N LYS A 206 4.50 -5.87 -1.14
CA LYS A 206 3.12 -6.18 -1.60
C LYS A 206 3.09 -6.51 -3.10
N VAL A 207 3.41 -5.54 -3.97
CA VAL A 207 3.22 -5.71 -5.43
C VAL A 207 4.06 -6.85 -5.99
N ARG A 208 5.33 -6.99 -5.58
CA ARG A 208 6.17 -8.14 -5.99
C ARG A 208 5.57 -9.48 -5.65
N VAL A 209 5.03 -9.62 -4.44
CA VAL A 209 4.47 -10.87 -3.96
C VAL A 209 3.19 -11.20 -4.73
N LEU A 210 2.35 -10.20 -4.99
CA LEU A 210 1.17 -10.33 -5.85
C LEU A 210 1.53 -10.74 -7.28
N TYR A 211 2.44 -10.01 -7.94
CA TYR A 211 2.87 -10.27 -9.33
C TYR A 211 3.56 -11.62 -9.50
N LYS A 212 4.41 -12.02 -8.55
CA LYS A 212 5.02 -13.36 -8.54
C LYS A 212 3.96 -14.45 -8.34
N SER A 213 2.99 -14.23 -7.47
CA SER A 213 1.94 -15.22 -7.18
C SER A 213 0.94 -15.40 -8.33
N ALA A 214 0.54 -14.29 -8.97
CA ALA A 214 -0.40 -14.29 -10.09
C ALA A 214 0.24 -14.74 -11.41
N PHE A 215 1.39 -14.17 -11.74
CA PHE A 215 1.95 -14.18 -13.09
C PHE A 215 3.32 -14.85 -13.22
N ASP A 216 3.93 -15.26 -12.10
CA ASP A 216 5.33 -15.71 -12.03
C ASP A 216 6.36 -14.62 -12.43
N ILE A 217 5.98 -13.34 -12.34
CA ILE A 217 6.83 -12.20 -12.72
C ILE A 217 7.61 -11.63 -11.52
N GLU A 218 8.92 -11.47 -11.71
CA GLU A 218 9.84 -10.85 -10.74
C GLU A 218 10.24 -9.42 -11.14
N ILE A 219 10.34 -8.53 -10.15
CA ILE A 219 10.42 -7.05 -10.23
C ILE A 219 11.19 -6.50 -11.47
N PRO A 220 12.55 -6.39 -11.45
CA PRO A 220 13.51 -6.70 -10.37
C PRO A 220 13.62 -5.60 -9.28
N LYS A 221 14.47 -5.77 -8.26
CA LYS A 221 14.68 -4.75 -7.19
C LYS A 221 15.58 -3.62 -7.71
N ASP A 222 15.13 -2.39 -7.51
CA ASP A 222 15.83 -1.15 -7.88
C ASP A 222 15.59 -0.14 -6.76
N ASP A 223 16.66 0.17 -6.03
CA ASP A 223 16.59 1.02 -4.84
C ASP A 223 16.21 2.47 -5.19
N LYS A 224 16.44 2.93 -6.43
CA LYS A 224 15.99 4.26 -6.88
C LYS A 224 14.48 4.28 -7.06
N LEU A 225 13.90 3.23 -7.64
CA LEU A 225 12.45 3.11 -7.77
C LEU A 225 11.79 3.03 -6.39
N VAL A 226 12.37 2.26 -5.46
CA VAL A 226 11.88 2.17 -4.07
C VAL A 226 11.97 3.53 -3.37
N GLU A 227 13.08 4.26 -3.51
CA GLU A 227 13.27 5.61 -2.95
C GLU A 227 12.23 6.62 -3.49
N HIS A 228 11.95 6.58 -4.80
CA HIS A 228 10.95 7.44 -5.42
C HIS A 228 9.54 7.20 -4.86
N PHE A 229 9.18 5.94 -4.58
CA PHE A 229 7.83 5.52 -4.18
C PHE A 229 7.59 5.52 -2.66
N LYS A 230 8.52 4.99 -1.85
CA LYS A 230 8.35 4.91 -0.38
C LYS A 230 8.69 6.23 0.32
N ASN A 231 9.72 6.94 -0.13
CA ASN A 231 10.25 8.10 0.59
C ASN A 231 9.89 9.41 -0.12
N THR A 232 10.36 9.61 -1.35
CA THR A 232 10.21 10.88 -2.07
C THR A 232 8.74 11.24 -2.30
N ARG A 233 7.92 10.30 -2.82
CA ARG A 233 6.46 10.48 -2.98
C ARG A 233 5.77 10.88 -1.68
N ASN A 234 6.07 10.16 -0.59
CA ASN A 234 5.43 10.41 0.69
C ASN A 234 5.82 11.77 1.27
N HIS A 235 7.07 12.23 1.12
CA HIS A 235 7.47 13.57 1.50
C HIS A 235 6.91 14.68 0.61
N LEU A 236 6.54 14.41 -0.65
CA LEU A 236 5.93 15.40 -1.55
C LEU A 236 4.43 15.55 -1.31
N ILE A 237 3.75 14.46 -0.96
CA ILE A 237 2.31 14.45 -0.60
C ILE A 237 2.12 14.95 0.83
N HIS A 238 2.78 14.31 1.79
CA HIS A 238 2.70 14.64 3.21
C HIS A 238 3.87 15.58 3.55
N ARG A 239 3.62 16.64 4.32
CA ARG A 239 4.61 17.69 4.65
C ARG A 239 5.06 18.57 3.46
N SER A 240 4.29 18.63 2.36
CA SER A 240 4.48 19.59 1.26
C SER A 240 5.87 19.62 0.58
N GLY A 241 6.65 18.54 0.68
CA GLY A 241 8.01 18.42 0.14
C GLY A 241 9.13 18.42 1.20
N TYR A 242 8.82 18.49 2.50
CA TYR A 242 9.85 18.45 3.55
C TYR A 242 10.12 17.02 4.06
N ASN A 243 11.40 16.65 4.16
CA ASN A 243 11.84 15.35 4.69
C ASN A 243 11.72 15.29 6.24
N LYS A 244 12.21 14.21 6.87
CA LYS A 244 12.21 14.06 8.35
C LYS A 244 13.16 15.03 9.08
N GLN A 245 14.10 15.65 8.36
CA GLN A 245 15.14 16.55 8.86
C GLN A 245 14.76 18.04 8.69
N GLY A 246 13.68 18.34 7.96
CA GLY A 246 13.25 19.70 7.62
C GLY A 246 13.83 20.24 6.31
N ASP A 247 14.61 19.45 5.56
CA ASP A 247 15.09 19.85 4.23
C ASP A 247 14.00 19.71 3.19
N LYS A 248 13.97 20.65 2.25
CA LYS A 248 13.01 20.66 1.14
C LYS A 248 13.53 19.81 -0.03
N ILE A 249 12.78 18.77 -0.38
CA ILE A 249 13.04 17.96 -1.56
C ILE A 249 12.78 18.79 -2.81
N LYS A 250 13.85 19.06 -3.57
CA LYS A 250 13.74 19.75 -4.86
C LYS A 250 13.36 18.75 -5.95
N VAL A 251 12.25 19.03 -6.63
CA VAL A 251 11.82 18.34 -7.84
C VAL A 251 11.75 19.33 -8.99
N ASP A 252 12.35 18.97 -10.12
CA ASP A 252 12.30 19.73 -11.35
C ASP A 252 12.04 18.82 -12.57
N ALA A 253 11.90 19.42 -13.75
CA ALA A 253 11.64 18.70 -14.99
C ALA A 253 12.69 17.62 -15.34
N ILE A 254 13.93 17.70 -14.83
CA ILE A 254 14.95 16.67 -15.05
C ILE A 254 14.66 15.48 -14.13
N VAL A 255 14.42 15.72 -12.83
CA VAL A 255 14.03 14.68 -11.87
C VAL A 255 12.77 13.94 -12.34
N ILE A 256 11.77 14.67 -12.85
CA ILE A 256 10.51 14.07 -13.34
C ILE A 256 10.74 13.23 -14.60
N LYS A 257 11.54 13.70 -15.58
CA LYS A 257 11.86 12.92 -16.78
C LYS A 257 12.62 11.64 -16.44
N ASN A 258 13.58 11.70 -15.51
CA ASN A 258 14.29 10.52 -15.03
C ASN A 258 13.34 9.52 -14.37
N LEU A 259 12.38 9.97 -13.56
CA LEU A 259 11.34 9.11 -12.98
C LEU A 259 10.48 8.46 -14.08
N ILE A 260 10.05 9.23 -15.09
CA ILE A 260 9.28 8.71 -16.23
C ILE A 260 10.08 7.64 -16.99
N GLU A 261 11.38 7.82 -17.23
CA GLU A 261 12.24 6.81 -17.87
C GLU A 261 12.35 5.52 -17.04
N ILE A 262 12.52 5.63 -15.72
CA ILE A 262 12.53 4.46 -14.81
C ILE A 262 11.18 3.73 -14.89
N CYS A 263 10.07 4.44 -14.71
CA CYS A 263 8.73 3.84 -14.75
C CYS A 263 8.43 3.20 -16.12
N ASN A 264 8.75 3.87 -17.23
CA ASN A 264 8.61 3.34 -18.60
C ASN A 264 9.33 1.99 -18.78
N LYS A 265 10.57 1.85 -18.27
CA LYS A 265 11.33 0.61 -18.34
C LYS A 265 10.60 -0.55 -17.65
N TYR A 266 10.02 -0.30 -16.49
CA TYR A 266 9.26 -1.29 -15.72
C TYR A 266 7.92 -1.63 -16.39
N VAL A 267 7.16 -0.62 -16.80
CA VAL A 267 5.86 -0.81 -17.48
C VAL A 267 6.00 -1.61 -18.77
N ASN A 268 6.95 -1.23 -19.64
CA ASN A 268 7.20 -1.95 -20.89
C ASN A 268 7.68 -3.39 -20.64
N GLY A 269 8.59 -3.60 -19.68
CA GLY A 269 9.08 -4.95 -19.36
C GLY A 269 8.05 -5.87 -18.70
N ILE A 270 7.02 -5.32 -18.05
CA ILE A 270 5.86 -6.07 -17.55
C ILE A 270 4.89 -6.37 -18.71
N ALA A 271 4.57 -5.35 -19.51
CA ALA A 271 3.63 -5.47 -20.62
C ALA A 271 4.10 -6.47 -21.70
N GLU A 272 5.40 -6.49 -22.03
CA GLU A 272 6.02 -7.47 -22.93
C GLU A 272 5.88 -8.91 -22.40
N LYS A 273 6.22 -9.15 -21.13
CA LYS A 273 6.15 -10.48 -20.48
C LYS A 273 4.72 -11.01 -20.36
N LEU A 274 3.74 -10.12 -20.23
CA LEU A 274 2.31 -10.46 -20.12
C LEU A 274 1.57 -10.37 -21.47
N HIS A 275 2.27 -9.98 -22.54
CA HIS A 275 1.72 -9.70 -23.87
C HIS A 275 0.56 -8.68 -23.87
N ILE A 276 0.55 -7.74 -22.92
CA ILE A 276 -0.51 -6.73 -22.75
C ILE A 276 -0.62 -5.85 -24.00
N ASP A 277 0.49 -5.52 -24.67
CA ASP A 277 0.51 -4.79 -25.95
C ASP A 277 -0.38 -5.41 -27.06
N SER A 278 -0.78 -6.68 -26.92
CA SER A 278 -1.65 -7.41 -27.85
C SER A 278 -3.10 -7.61 -27.37
N LEU A 279 -3.42 -7.21 -26.14
CA LEU A 279 -4.74 -7.39 -25.53
C LEU A 279 -5.63 -6.15 -25.79
N PRO A 280 -6.94 -6.33 -26.04
CA PRO A 280 -7.85 -5.21 -26.33
C PRO A 280 -8.35 -4.47 -25.06
N PHE A 281 -7.93 -4.93 -23.88
CA PHE A 281 -8.37 -4.49 -22.55
C PHE A 281 -7.17 -4.30 -21.63
#